data_AF-A0A7W2PKI4-F1
#
_entry.id   AF-A0A7W2PKI4-F1
#
_cell.length_a   1.000
_cell.length_b   1.000
_cell.length_c   1.000
_cell.angle_alpha   90.00
_cell.angle_beta   90.00
_cell.angle_gamma   90.00
#
_symmetry.space_group_name_H-M   'P 1'
#
loop_
_entity.id
_entity.type
_entity.pdbx_description
1 polymer ?
#
loop_
_entity_poly.entity_id
_entity_poly.type
_entity_poly.pdbx_seq_one_letter_code
_entity_poly.pdbx_strand_id
1 'polypeptide(L)'
;MNKADIRALEAQLTELPHSQKKYFLSLLSQLIESQAASFIDRSSDITCCRHCTSPQIKKWGKSAGLQRYKCKNTECGKTFNALTGTALSGLRQKDKWFDYLQCMFDSLPLRKAAQRVNIDLTTAFRWRHRFLTAPTKIQTKNVSGIVEADETFFLESFKGKRTIEHRKPLNFGKQTGGKNFGELLVY
;
A
#
# COMPACT_ATOMS: atom_id res chain seq x y z
N MET A 1 9.97 9.24 -26.69
CA MET A 1 10.08 10.61 -26.16
C MET A 1 11.47 10.78 -25.59
N ASN A 2 12.25 11.70 -26.15
CA ASN A 2 13.62 11.96 -25.71
C ASN A 2 13.61 12.87 -24.45
N LYS A 3 14.74 13.00 -23.76
CA LYS A 3 14.88 13.88 -22.58
C LYS A 3 14.54 15.34 -22.88
N ALA A 4 14.82 15.81 -24.11
CA ALA A 4 14.48 17.17 -24.53
C ALA A 4 12.96 17.40 -24.56
N ASP A 5 12.21 16.44 -25.10
CA ASP A 5 10.74 16.50 -25.15
C ASP A 5 10.13 16.52 -23.74
N ILE A 6 10.69 15.74 -22.80
CA ILE A 6 10.26 15.71 -21.40
C ILE A 6 10.47 17.08 -20.75
N ARG A 7 11.64 17.71 -20.97
CA ARG A 7 11.94 19.05 -20.44
C ARG A 7 11.03 20.13 -21.04
N ALA A 8 10.70 20.03 -22.32
CA ALA A 8 9.77 20.94 -22.96
C ALA A 8 8.35 20.83 -22.36
N LEU A 9 7.89 19.59 -22.13
CA LEU A 9 6.63 19.33 -21.41
C LEU A 9 6.66 19.87 -19.98
N GLU A 10 7.77 19.70 -19.26
CA GLU A 10 7.93 20.22 -17.90
C GLU A 10 7.79 21.75 -17.88
N ALA A 11 8.45 22.46 -18.81
CA ALA A 11 8.32 23.91 -18.94
C ALA A 11 6.87 24.33 -19.22
N GLN A 12 6.18 23.67 -20.16
CA GLN A 12 4.77 23.95 -20.43
C GLN A 12 3.89 23.71 -19.21
N LEU A 13 4.10 22.62 -18.49
CA LEU A 13 3.36 22.31 -17.27
C LEU A 13 3.61 23.34 -16.15
N THR A 14 4.80 23.95 -16.07
CA THR A 14 5.07 24.99 -15.06
C THR A 14 4.27 26.26 -15.28
N GLU A 15 4.03 26.66 -16.53
CA GLU A 15 3.30 27.88 -16.88
C GLU A 15 1.77 27.76 -16.74
N LEU A 16 1.24 26.53 -16.61
CA LEU A 16 -0.21 26.31 -16.53
C LEU A 16 -0.83 26.88 -15.24
N PRO A 17 -2.07 27.44 -15.33
CA PRO A 17 -2.91 27.75 -14.18
C PRO A 17 -3.18 26.52 -13.30
N HIS A 18 -3.43 26.75 -12.01
CA HIS A 18 -3.67 25.68 -11.03
C HIS A 18 -4.84 24.75 -11.41
N SER A 19 -5.91 25.28 -11.98
CA SER A 19 -7.06 24.49 -12.44
C SER A 19 -6.69 23.51 -13.55
N GLN A 20 -5.88 23.96 -14.51
CA GLN A 20 -5.39 23.12 -15.61
C GLN A 20 -4.38 22.08 -15.09
N LYS A 21 -3.49 22.46 -14.18
CA LYS A 21 -2.60 21.51 -13.49
C LYS A 21 -3.38 20.40 -12.78
N LYS A 22 -4.44 20.74 -12.05
CA LYS A 22 -5.34 19.75 -11.41
C LYS A 22 -5.99 18.81 -12.45
N TYR A 23 -6.46 19.36 -13.56
CA TYR A 23 -7.03 18.56 -14.65
C TYR A 23 -6.00 17.57 -15.20
N PHE A 24 -4.79 18.03 -15.55
CA PHE A 24 -3.72 17.16 -16.05
C PHE A 24 -3.32 16.09 -15.02
N LEU A 25 -3.23 16.43 -13.74
CA LEU A 25 -2.99 15.44 -12.68
C LEU A 25 -4.07 14.36 -12.67
N SER A 26 -5.36 14.74 -12.72
CA SER A 26 -6.45 13.76 -12.76
C SER A 26 -6.40 12.85 -13.99
N LEU A 27 -6.10 13.43 -15.16
CA LEU A 27 -5.98 12.70 -16.42
C LEU A 27 -4.82 11.72 -16.38
N LEU A 28 -3.64 12.16 -15.92
CA LEU A 28 -2.46 11.33 -15.79
C LEU A 28 -2.67 10.18 -14.80
N SER A 29 -3.30 10.44 -13.66
CA SER A 29 -3.65 9.40 -12.70
C SER A 29 -4.54 8.33 -13.36
N GLN A 30 -5.61 8.73 -14.04
CA GLN A 30 -6.51 7.79 -14.71
C GLN A 30 -5.78 6.97 -15.80
N LEU A 31 -4.88 7.59 -16.55
CA LEU A 31 -4.05 6.90 -17.54
C LEU A 31 -3.10 5.88 -16.89
N ILE A 32 -2.48 6.23 -15.77
CA ILE A 32 -1.60 5.33 -15.01
C ILE A 32 -2.40 4.14 -14.47
N GLU A 33 -3.56 4.40 -13.87
CA GLU A 33 -4.45 3.37 -13.31
C GLU A 33 -4.88 2.37 -14.38
N SER A 34 -5.28 2.86 -15.56
CA SER A 34 -5.70 2.00 -16.69
C SER A 34 -4.57 1.10 -17.21
N GLN A 35 -3.32 1.55 -17.10
CA GLN A 35 -2.14 0.83 -17.58
C GLN A 35 -1.44 0.00 -16.51
N ALA A 36 -1.83 0.12 -15.24
CA ALA A 36 -1.13 -0.46 -14.09
C ALA A 36 -0.89 -1.97 -14.23
N ALA A 37 -1.88 -2.74 -14.69
CA ALA A 37 -1.73 -4.18 -14.88
C ALA A 37 -0.66 -4.52 -15.94
N SER A 38 -0.63 -3.77 -17.05
CA SER A 38 0.37 -3.96 -18.10
C SER A 38 1.77 -3.59 -17.62
N PHE A 39 1.88 -2.54 -16.80
CA PHE A 39 3.13 -2.11 -16.21
C PHE A 39 3.67 -3.18 -15.27
N ILE A 40 2.82 -3.71 -14.37
CA ILE A 40 3.17 -4.81 -13.45
C ILE A 40 3.68 -6.05 -14.22
N ASP A 41 3.00 -6.44 -15.30
CA ASP A 41 3.42 -7.59 -16.10
C ASP A 41 4.79 -7.32 -16.77
N ARG A 42 5.00 -6.12 -17.33
CA ARG A 42 6.25 -5.72 -18.00
C ARG A 42 7.43 -5.55 -17.05
N SER A 43 7.18 -5.05 -15.84
CA SER A 43 8.21 -4.87 -14.81
C SER A 43 8.56 -6.16 -14.10
N SER A 44 7.73 -7.19 -14.22
CA SER A 44 7.97 -8.49 -13.61
C SER A 44 8.85 -9.35 -14.52
N ASP A 45 10.14 -9.48 -14.19
CA ASP A 45 11.03 -10.41 -14.89
C ASP A 45 10.71 -11.85 -14.48
N ILE A 46 9.80 -12.47 -15.23
CA ILE A 46 9.29 -13.82 -14.95
C ILE A 46 10.14 -14.86 -15.69
N THR A 47 11.22 -15.32 -15.04
CA THR A 47 12.10 -16.35 -15.62
C THR A 47 11.87 -17.74 -15.04
N CYS A 48 11.31 -17.83 -13.83
CA CYS A 48 11.08 -19.11 -13.15
C CYS A 48 9.77 -19.14 -12.35
N CYS A 49 9.41 -20.34 -11.89
CA CYS A 49 8.24 -20.57 -11.04
C CYS A 49 8.43 -19.96 -9.65
N ARG A 50 7.48 -19.16 -9.17
CA ARG A 50 7.51 -18.59 -7.80
C ARG A 50 7.30 -19.61 -6.68
N HIS A 51 6.94 -20.85 -6.99
CA HIS A 51 6.67 -21.89 -6.00
C HIS A 51 7.80 -22.90 -5.84
N CYS A 52 8.48 -23.24 -6.94
CA CYS A 52 9.50 -24.30 -6.97
C CYS A 52 10.78 -23.90 -7.74
N THR A 53 10.91 -22.62 -8.10
CA THR A 53 12.05 -22.03 -8.83
C THR A 53 12.43 -22.67 -10.16
N SER A 54 11.65 -23.66 -10.65
CA SER A 54 11.86 -24.29 -11.95
C SER A 54 11.74 -23.27 -13.10
N PRO A 55 12.67 -23.28 -14.08
CA PRO A 55 12.57 -22.44 -15.28
C PRO A 55 11.47 -22.92 -16.24
N GLN A 56 10.91 -24.11 -16.02
CA GLN A 56 9.90 -24.70 -16.89
C GLN A 56 8.53 -24.08 -16.64
N ILE A 57 8.26 -22.96 -17.30
CA ILE A 57 7.01 -22.18 -17.18
C ILE A 57 6.36 -21.95 -18.55
N LYS A 58 5.03 -21.80 -18.57
CA LYS A 58 4.28 -21.35 -19.75
C LYS A 58 3.24 -20.30 -19.40
N LYS A 59 2.91 -19.44 -20.37
CA LYS A 59 1.74 -18.56 -20.30
C LYS A 59 0.47 -19.40 -20.23
N TRP A 60 -0.48 -18.97 -19.38
CA TRP A 60 -1.73 -19.68 -19.07
C TRP A 60 -2.92 -18.70 -19.02
N GLY A 61 -3.08 -17.93 -20.09
CA GLY A 61 -4.13 -16.90 -20.20
C GLY A 61 -3.91 -15.68 -19.30
N LYS A 62 -4.94 -14.83 -19.17
CA LYS A 62 -4.94 -13.64 -18.34
C LYS A 62 -6.08 -13.66 -17.33
N SER A 63 -5.90 -12.98 -16.20
CA SER A 63 -6.96 -12.80 -15.20
C SER A 63 -6.81 -11.46 -14.51
N ALA A 64 -7.91 -10.69 -14.45
CA ALA A 64 -7.94 -9.33 -13.88
C ALA A 64 -6.76 -8.47 -14.39
N GLY A 65 -6.61 -8.42 -15.73
CA GLY A 65 -5.59 -7.64 -16.43
C GLY A 65 -4.17 -8.22 -16.43
N LEU A 66 -3.86 -9.22 -15.59
CA LEU A 66 -2.50 -9.76 -15.44
C LEU A 66 -2.30 -11.09 -16.17
N GLN A 67 -1.09 -11.29 -16.68
CA GLN A 67 -0.64 -12.54 -17.26
C GLN A 67 -0.53 -13.64 -16.19
N ARG A 68 -1.19 -14.77 -16.44
CA ARG A 68 -1.03 -15.98 -15.63
C ARG A 68 0.02 -16.89 -16.26
N TYR A 69 0.72 -17.61 -15.40
CA TYR A 69 1.72 -18.60 -15.74
C TYR A 69 1.38 -19.91 -15.06
N LYS A 70 1.76 -21.02 -15.69
CA LYS A 70 1.65 -22.37 -15.13
C LYS A 70 3.03 -23.01 -15.15
N CYS A 71 3.43 -23.58 -14.02
CA CYS A 71 4.64 -24.39 -13.95
C CYS A 71 4.42 -25.73 -14.69
N LYS A 72 5.37 -26.10 -15.55
CA LYS A 72 5.38 -27.38 -16.26
C LYS A 72 6.08 -28.49 -15.47
N ASN A 73 6.80 -28.18 -14.40
CA ASN A 73 7.32 -29.20 -13.49
C ASN A 73 6.13 -30.02 -12.95
N THR A 74 6.18 -31.33 -13.16
CA THR A 74 5.13 -32.29 -12.81
C THR A 74 4.86 -32.33 -11.31
N GLU A 75 5.88 -32.17 -10.49
CA GLU A 75 5.76 -32.12 -9.03
C GLU A 75 5.11 -30.82 -8.53
N CYS A 76 5.15 -29.75 -9.33
CA CYS A 76 4.60 -28.46 -8.95
C CYS A 76 3.21 -28.22 -9.56
N GLY A 77 3.11 -28.13 -10.89
CA GLY A 77 1.86 -27.87 -11.62
C GLY A 77 1.11 -26.56 -11.29
N LYS A 78 1.58 -25.76 -10.31
CA LYS A 78 0.88 -24.59 -9.78
C LYS A 78 0.82 -23.44 -10.79
N THR A 79 -0.23 -22.62 -10.65
CA THR A 79 -0.34 -21.36 -11.39
C THR A 79 0.10 -20.17 -10.53
N PHE A 80 0.60 -19.14 -11.18
CA PHE A 80 1.04 -17.91 -10.54
C PHE A 80 0.94 -16.74 -11.52
N ASN A 81 1.16 -15.51 -11.04
CA ASN A 81 1.19 -14.27 -11.82
C ASN A 81 2.31 -13.36 -11.30
N ALA A 82 2.47 -12.17 -11.88
CA ALA A 82 3.45 -11.17 -11.47
C ALA A 82 3.36 -10.77 -9.98
N LEU A 83 2.16 -10.78 -9.40
CA LEU A 83 1.93 -10.40 -8.00
C LEU A 83 2.15 -11.55 -7.01
N THR A 84 2.39 -12.78 -7.48
CA THR A 84 2.53 -13.94 -6.59
C THR A 84 3.75 -13.77 -5.68
N GLY A 85 3.56 -13.92 -4.37
CA GLY A 85 4.60 -13.68 -3.36
C GLY A 85 4.72 -12.23 -2.90
N THR A 86 3.94 -11.31 -3.47
CA THR A 86 3.87 -9.92 -3.00
C THR A 86 2.71 -9.71 -2.03
N ALA A 87 2.71 -8.59 -1.30
CA ALA A 87 1.59 -8.18 -0.45
C ALA A 87 0.27 -7.98 -1.23
N LEU A 88 0.36 -7.78 -2.54
CA LEU A 88 -0.78 -7.60 -3.45
C LEU A 88 -1.32 -8.94 -4.00
N SER A 89 -0.70 -10.06 -3.63
CA SER A 89 -1.13 -11.39 -4.08
C SER A 89 -2.54 -11.72 -3.56
N GLY A 90 -3.41 -12.16 -4.48
CA GLY A 90 -4.75 -12.65 -4.14
C GLY A 90 -5.74 -11.57 -3.68
N LEU A 91 -5.37 -10.29 -3.68
CA LEU A 91 -6.36 -9.21 -3.50
C LEU A 91 -7.29 -9.18 -4.72
N ARG A 92 -8.59 -9.05 -4.44
CA ARG A 92 -9.65 -8.88 -5.45
C ARG A 92 -9.93 -7.39 -5.65
N GLN A 93 -10.80 -7.05 -6.62
CA GLN A 93 -11.27 -5.67 -6.88
C GLN A 93 -10.12 -4.68 -7.10
N LYS A 94 -9.23 -4.98 -8.05
CA LYS A 94 -8.03 -4.18 -8.37
C LYS A 94 -8.35 -2.77 -8.83
N ASP A 95 -9.47 -2.64 -9.54
CA ASP A 95 -10.10 -1.41 -9.97
C ASP A 95 -10.29 -0.41 -8.82
N LYS A 96 -10.50 -0.91 -7.60
CA LYS A 96 -10.74 -0.10 -6.40
C LYS A 96 -9.49 0.20 -5.57
N TRP A 97 -8.33 -0.35 -5.93
CA TRP A 97 -7.13 -0.22 -5.09
C TRP A 97 -6.62 1.21 -5.05
N PHE A 98 -6.63 1.91 -6.19
CA PHE A 98 -6.15 3.28 -6.27
C PHE A 98 -7.03 4.24 -5.46
N ASP A 99 -8.35 4.14 -5.58
CA ASP A 99 -9.28 4.90 -4.73
C ASP A 99 -9.06 4.64 -3.24
N TYR A 100 -8.81 3.37 -2.88
CA TYR A 100 -8.53 3.00 -1.50
C TYR A 100 -7.18 3.53 -1.01
N LEU A 101 -6.14 3.50 -1.85
CA LEU A 101 -4.83 4.08 -1.56
C LEU A 101 -4.94 5.60 -1.40
N GLN A 102 -5.76 6.28 -2.22
CA GLN A 102 -6.05 7.69 -2.03
C GLN A 102 -6.69 7.95 -0.66
N CYS A 103 -7.66 7.13 -0.25
CA CYS A 103 -8.22 7.22 1.10
C CYS A 103 -7.17 7.02 2.21
N MET A 104 -6.11 6.24 1.95
CA MET A 104 -5.00 6.07 2.89
C MET A 104 -4.10 7.29 2.92
N PHE A 105 -3.78 7.90 1.78
CA PHE A 105 -3.02 9.15 1.71
C PHE A 105 -3.76 10.31 2.38
N ASP A 106 -5.07 10.37 2.20
CA ASP A 106 -5.96 11.33 2.87
C ASP A 106 -6.17 11.00 4.37
N SER A 107 -5.51 9.97 4.90
CA SER A 107 -5.60 9.54 6.31
C SER A 107 -7.03 9.24 6.78
N LEU A 108 -7.90 8.77 5.88
CA LEU A 108 -9.30 8.54 6.23
C LEU A 108 -9.47 7.36 7.22
N PRO A 109 -10.38 7.48 8.20
CA PRO A 109 -10.80 6.37 9.04
C PRO A 109 -11.31 5.20 8.20
N LEU A 110 -11.07 3.97 8.68
CA LEU A 110 -11.33 2.76 7.92
C LEU A 110 -12.78 2.63 7.45
N ARG A 111 -13.75 3.03 8.29
CA ARG A 111 -15.18 3.01 7.93
C ARG A 111 -15.51 4.00 6.82
N LYS A 112 -14.91 5.20 6.84
CA LYS A 112 -15.10 6.20 5.79
C LYS A 112 -14.47 5.75 4.48
N ALA A 113 -13.27 5.17 4.53
CA ALA A 113 -12.62 4.60 3.35
C ALA A 113 -13.44 3.45 2.74
N ALA A 114 -13.95 2.53 3.57
CA ALA A 114 -14.79 1.42 3.13
C ALA A 114 -16.08 1.90 2.44
N GLN A 115 -16.75 2.90 3.03
CA GLN A 115 -17.94 3.52 2.42
C GLN A 115 -17.62 4.23 1.11
N ARG A 116 -16.55 5.04 1.07
CA ARG A 116 -16.14 5.80 -0.12
C ARG A 116 -15.83 4.91 -1.31
N VAL A 117 -15.16 3.78 -1.07
CA VAL A 117 -14.75 2.82 -2.12
C VAL A 117 -15.80 1.72 -2.35
N ASN A 118 -16.90 1.75 -1.58
CA ASN A 118 -17.97 0.76 -1.61
C ASN A 118 -17.43 -0.68 -1.45
N ILE A 119 -16.75 -0.94 -0.33
CA ILE A 119 -16.22 -2.26 0.06
C ILE A 119 -16.59 -2.57 1.51
N ASP A 120 -16.60 -3.85 1.87
CA ASP A 120 -16.82 -4.25 3.26
C ASP A 120 -15.68 -3.78 4.19
N LEU A 121 -16.02 -3.47 5.44
CA LEU A 121 -15.06 -2.97 6.43
C LEU A 121 -13.92 -3.96 6.69
N THR A 122 -14.20 -5.27 6.70
CA THR A 122 -13.16 -6.29 6.90
C THR A 122 -12.23 -6.37 5.69
N THR A 123 -12.76 -6.10 4.49
CA THR A 123 -11.96 -6.01 3.26
C THR A 123 -11.02 -4.82 3.33
N ALA A 124 -11.53 -3.64 3.68
CA ALA A 124 -10.73 -2.43 3.90
C ALA A 124 -9.62 -2.69 4.95
N PHE A 125 -9.95 -3.31 6.09
CA PHE A 125 -8.98 -3.63 7.13
C PHE A 125 -7.83 -4.50 6.60
N ARG A 126 -8.17 -5.61 5.93
CA ARG A 126 -7.20 -6.55 5.34
C ARG A 126 -6.37 -5.90 4.24
N TRP A 127 -6.94 -4.97 3.47
CA TRP A 127 -6.23 -4.22 2.45
C TRP A 127 -5.23 -3.27 3.08
N ARG A 128 -5.64 -2.48 4.07
CA ARG A 128 -4.75 -1.53 4.77
C ARG A 128 -3.52 -2.24 5.34
N HIS A 129 -3.71 -3.36 6.04
CA HIS A 129 -2.58 -4.14 6.55
C HIS A 129 -1.61 -4.59 5.46
N ARG A 130 -2.12 -5.06 4.32
CA ARG A 130 -1.27 -5.50 3.21
C ARG A 130 -0.59 -4.35 2.50
N PHE A 131 -1.29 -3.24 2.23
CA PHE A 131 -0.70 -2.05 1.62
C PHE A 131 0.40 -1.44 2.50
N LEU A 132 0.24 -1.47 3.83
CA LEU A 132 1.27 -0.97 4.75
C LEU A 132 2.51 -1.86 4.85
N THR A 133 2.43 -3.15 4.49
CA THR A 133 3.62 -4.03 4.57
C THR A 133 4.77 -3.64 3.65
N ALA A 134 4.48 -2.96 2.53
CA ALA A 134 5.52 -2.53 1.60
C ALA A 134 6.28 -1.29 2.12
N PRO A 135 5.61 -0.18 2.51
CA PRO A 135 6.26 0.97 3.14
C PRO A 135 7.08 0.62 4.39
N THR A 136 6.64 -0.32 5.23
CA THR A 136 7.40 -0.72 6.43
C THR A 136 8.82 -1.22 6.11
N LYS A 137 9.07 -1.71 4.88
CA LYS A 137 10.41 -2.16 4.45
C LYS A 137 11.29 -1.01 3.98
N ILE A 138 10.72 0.15 3.65
CA ILE A 138 11.42 1.34 3.17
C ILE A 138 11.69 2.24 4.38
N GLN A 139 12.51 1.74 5.31
CA GLN A 139 13.01 2.55 6.42
C GLN A 139 14.47 2.90 6.15
N THR A 140 14.78 4.19 6.12
CA THR A 140 16.15 4.70 6.01
C THR A 140 16.90 4.37 7.28
N LYS A 141 17.95 3.56 7.18
CA LYS A 141 18.76 3.14 8.34
C LYS A 141 19.63 4.25 8.91
N ASN A 142 20.06 5.17 8.05
CA ASN A 142 20.96 6.26 8.39
C ASN A 142 20.31 7.58 8.00
N VAL A 143 20.40 8.55 8.90
CA VAL A 143 20.10 9.96 8.65
C VAL A 143 21.41 10.74 8.80
N SER A 144 21.61 11.76 7.97
CA SER A 144 22.84 12.58 7.98
C SER A 144 22.51 14.06 7.87
N GLY A 145 23.28 14.90 8.56
CA GLY A 145 23.05 16.35 8.62
C GLY A 145 22.38 16.77 9.92
N ILE A 146 21.65 17.88 9.88
CA ILE A 146 20.86 18.36 11.03
C ILE A 146 19.60 17.49 11.10
N VAL A 147 19.41 16.81 12.23
CA VAL A 147 18.26 15.93 12.48
C VAL A 147 17.41 16.58 13.55
N GLU A 148 16.16 16.85 13.22
CA GLU A 148 15.12 17.26 14.16
C GLU A 148 14.28 16.04 14.54
N ALA A 149 13.99 15.91 15.83
CA ALA A 149 13.20 14.81 16.37
C ALA A 149 12.05 15.41 17.17
N ASP A 150 10.84 15.29 16.64
CA ASP A 150 9.61 15.70 17.31
C ASP A 150 8.95 14.51 18.01
N GLU A 151 8.47 14.74 19.23
CA GLU A 151 7.70 13.75 19.97
C GLU A 151 6.23 13.78 19.52
N THR A 152 5.73 12.65 19.04
CA THR A 152 4.29 12.46 18.79
C THR A 152 3.74 11.46 19.79
N PHE A 153 2.86 11.93 20.67
CA PHE A 153 2.20 11.09 21.67
C PHE A 153 0.97 10.40 21.09
N PHE A 154 0.95 9.06 21.18
CA PHE A 154 -0.22 8.26 20.85
C PHE A 154 -0.85 7.70 22.11
N LEU A 155 -2.18 7.71 22.18
CA LEU A 155 -2.91 6.99 23.22
C LEU A 155 -2.87 5.49 22.91
N GLU A 156 -1.98 4.78 23.60
CA GLU A 156 -1.87 3.34 23.43
C GLU A 156 -3.08 2.63 24.05
N SER A 157 -3.78 1.83 23.25
CA SER A 157 -4.93 1.06 23.70
C SER A 157 -4.55 -0.41 23.90
N PHE A 158 -4.49 -0.84 25.16
CA PHE A 158 -4.29 -2.26 25.52
C PHE A 158 -5.60 -3.06 25.55
N LYS A 159 -6.67 -2.55 24.93
CA LYS A 159 -7.97 -3.22 24.94
C LYS A 159 -7.85 -4.60 24.29
N GLY A 160 -8.13 -5.65 25.06
CA GLY A 160 -8.02 -7.05 24.62
C GLY A 160 -6.67 -7.71 24.91
N LYS A 161 -5.66 -7.00 25.42
CA LYS A 161 -4.42 -7.59 25.92
C LYS A 161 -4.68 -8.23 27.29
N ARG A 162 -4.43 -9.54 27.42
CA ARG A 162 -4.71 -10.30 28.65
C ARG A 162 -3.76 -9.97 29.81
N THR A 163 -2.54 -9.57 29.49
CA THR A 163 -1.49 -9.22 30.47
C THR A 163 -0.92 -7.86 30.14
N ILE A 164 -0.99 -6.93 31.09
CA ILE A 164 -0.41 -5.59 30.98
C ILE A 164 0.56 -5.45 32.14
N GLU A 165 1.86 -5.42 31.86
CA GLU A 165 2.92 -5.53 32.88
C GLU A 165 3.31 -4.18 33.48
N HIS A 166 3.18 -3.10 32.71
CA HIS A 166 3.75 -1.78 33.04
C HIS A 166 2.75 -0.80 33.67
N ARG A 167 1.46 -1.15 33.82
CA ARG A 167 0.49 -0.28 34.48
C ARG A 167 -0.60 -1.06 35.18
N LYS A 168 -1.13 -0.47 36.26
CA LYS A 168 -2.29 -1.02 36.97
C LYS A 168 -3.54 -0.96 36.07
N PRO A 169 -4.44 -1.97 36.13
CA PRO A 169 -5.70 -1.96 35.39
C PRO A 169 -6.51 -0.70 35.71
N LEU A 170 -7.05 -0.04 34.67
CA LEU A 170 -8.01 1.04 34.87
C LEU A 170 -9.39 0.43 35.15
N ASN A 171 -10.03 0.85 36.23
CA ASN A 171 -11.38 0.40 36.58
C ASN A 171 -12.36 0.86 35.48
N PHE A 172 -13.06 -0.10 34.87
CA PHE A 172 -14.08 0.19 33.86
C PHE A 172 -15.18 1.10 34.42
N GLY A 173 -15.49 2.19 33.72
CA GLY A 173 -16.72 2.99 33.94
C GLY A 173 -16.58 4.36 34.60
N LYS A 174 -15.40 4.80 35.05
CA LYS A 174 -15.22 6.21 35.49
C LYS A 174 -14.63 7.05 34.36
N GLN A 175 -15.34 8.08 33.93
CA GLN A 175 -14.77 9.19 33.17
C GLN A 175 -13.68 9.82 34.04
N THR A 176 -12.41 9.51 33.78
CA THR A 176 -11.32 10.27 34.36
C THR A 176 -11.13 11.52 33.52
N GLY A 177 -11.68 12.63 34.02
CA GLY A 177 -11.31 13.97 33.57
C GLY A 177 -9.79 14.11 33.59
N GLY A 178 -9.26 14.78 32.58
CA GLY A 178 -7.84 14.85 32.29
C GLY A 178 -7.02 15.21 33.52
N LYS A 179 -6.10 14.32 33.91
CA LYS A 179 -4.92 14.67 34.69
C LYS A 179 -3.73 13.84 34.24
N ASN A 180 -2.64 14.60 34.07
CA ASN A 180 -1.25 14.26 33.77
C ASN A 180 -0.82 12.83 34.08
N PHE A 181 -0.10 12.23 33.13
CA PHE A 181 0.70 11.03 33.37
C PHE A 181 2.13 11.27 32.90
N GLY A 182 3.00 11.42 33.90
CA GLY A 182 4.41 11.17 33.76
C GLY A 182 4.72 9.66 33.74
N GLU A 183 5.98 9.40 33.43
CA GLU A 183 6.66 8.10 33.29
C GLU A 183 6.49 7.42 31.92
N LEU A 184 7.26 8.01 31.00
CA LEU A 184 7.66 7.51 29.69
C LEU A 184 8.61 6.32 29.84
N LEU A 185 8.25 5.18 29.23
CA LEU A 185 9.25 4.22 28.76
C LEU A 185 9.55 4.57 27.30
N VAL A 186 10.77 5.08 27.10
CA VAL A 186 11.38 5.33 25.79
C VAL A 186 11.78 3.97 25.21
N TYR A 187 11.30 3.65 24.01
CA TYR A 187 11.85 2.63 23.13
C TYR A 187 12.23 3.26 21.80
#